data_AF-A0A3P8WHN8-F1
#
_entry.id   AF-A0A3P8WHN8-F1
#
_cell.length_a   1.000
_cell.length_b   1.000
_cell.length_c   1.000
_cell.angle_alpha   90.00
_cell.angle_beta   90.00
_cell.angle_gamma   90.00
#
_symmetry.space_group_name_H-M   'P 1'
#
loop_
_entity.id
_entity.type
_entity.pdbx_description
1 polymer ?
#
loop_
_entity_poly.entity_id
_entity_poly.type
_entity_poly.pdbx_seq_one_letter_code
_entity_poly.pdbx_strand_id
1 'polypeptide(L)'
;MLRSCSVVSQRAPSLLHRVSLMMKPQVVFVLGGPGAGKGTQCSNIVENYSYTHLSAGDLLRAERAREGSEFGQLIASYIKEGKIVPVEITINLLRKAMEETMQKDEKKFRFLIDGFPRNEDNLQGWNNVMKDKADVKFVLFFDCSTEVSSRNTKVKA
;
A
#
# COMPACT_ATOMS: atom_id res chain seq x y z
N MET A 1 43.24 38.25 -22.67
CA MET A 1 42.54 37.03 -23.15
C MET A 1 42.98 35.85 -22.30
N LEU A 2 42.39 35.64 -21.11
CA LEU A 2 42.59 34.45 -20.29
C LEU A 2 41.27 34.15 -19.58
N ARG A 3 40.54 33.12 -20.05
CA ARG A 3 39.32 32.61 -19.41
C ARG A 3 39.73 31.47 -18.48
N SER A 4 39.48 31.64 -17.18
CA SER A 4 39.51 30.58 -16.17
C SER A 4 38.42 29.56 -16.49
N CYS A 5 38.81 28.30 -16.68
CA CYS A 5 37.89 27.18 -16.88
C CYS A 5 37.85 26.38 -15.56
N SER A 6 36.80 26.60 -14.76
CA SER A 6 36.52 25.84 -13.55
C SER A 6 36.00 24.45 -13.94
N VAL A 7 36.86 23.44 -13.78
CA VAL A 7 36.49 22.02 -13.94
C VAL A 7 35.60 21.63 -12.76
N VAL A 8 34.29 21.52 -13.01
CA VAL A 8 33.34 20.96 -12.03
C VAL A 8 33.62 19.46 -11.91
N SER A 9 34.16 19.06 -10.75
CA SER A 9 34.37 17.67 -10.36
C SER A 9 33.02 16.96 -10.23
N GLN A 10 32.61 16.24 -11.27
CA GLN A 10 31.46 15.34 -11.21
C GLN A 10 31.89 14.06 -10.48
N ARG A 11 31.58 13.97 -9.19
CA ARG A 11 31.72 12.72 -8.44
C ARG A 11 30.65 11.74 -8.92
N ALA A 12 31.08 10.68 -9.60
CA ALA A 12 30.22 9.54 -9.89
C ALA A 12 29.70 8.94 -8.57
N PRO A 13 28.42 8.54 -8.49
CA PRO A 13 27.89 7.90 -7.29
C PRO A 13 28.63 6.58 -7.02
N SER A 14 28.96 6.36 -5.75
CA SER A 14 29.80 5.24 -5.29
C SER A 14 29.24 3.87 -5.69
N LEU A 15 30.11 2.88 -5.87
CA LEU A 15 29.73 1.50 -6.24
C LEU A 15 28.71 0.87 -5.27
N LEU A 16 28.67 1.32 -4.01
CA LEU A 16 27.68 0.89 -3.00
C LEU A 16 26.24 1.25 -3.41
N HIS A 17 26.05 2.33 -4.17
CA HIS A 17 24.74 2.69 -4.73
C HIS A 17 24.27 1.72 -5.83
N ARG A 18 25.20 1.04 -6.51
CA ARG A 18 24.88 0.06 -7.57
C ARG A 18 24.63 -1.35 -7.04
N VAL A 19 24.97 -1.61 -5.77
CA VAL A 19 24.70 -2.88 -5.07
C VAL A 19 23.53 -2.73 -4.08
N SER A 20 22.64 -1.76 -4.32
CA SER A 20 21.27 -1.88 -3.81
C SER A 20 20.59 -2.97 -4.62
N LEU A 21 20.70 -4.21 -4.16
CA LEU A 21 19.64 -5.19 -4.40
C LEU A 21 18.37 -4.49 -3.93
N MET A 22 17.58 -3.95 -4.85
CA MET A 22 16.35 -3.21 -4.57
C MET A 22 15.52 -4.08 -3.64
N MET A 23 15.53 -3.78 -2.33
CA MET A 23 14.85 -4.60 -1.36
C MET A 23 13.37 -4.61 -1.74
N LYS A 24 12.81 -5.78 -2.01
CA LYS A 24 11.39 -5.88 -2.34
C LYS A 24 10.58 -5.55 -1.07
N PRO A 25 9.52 -4.73 -1.17
CA PRO A 25 8.53 -4.59 -0.12
C PRO A 25 8.09 -5.96 0.42
N GLN A 26 8.08 -6.11 1.73
CA GLN A 26 7.52 -7.27 2.42
C GLN A 26 6.08 -6.95 2.79
N VAL A 27 5.15 -7.73 2.27
CA VAL A 27 3.71 -7.48 2.41
C VAL A 27 3.07 -8.55 3.28
N VAL A 28 2.24 -8.11 4.21
CA VAL A 28 1.29 -8.96 4.93
C VAL A 28 -0.12 -8.44 4.63
N PHE A 29 -0.96 -9.29 4.05
CA PHE A 29 -2.37 -8.95 3.85
C PHE A 29 -3.13 -9.11 5.15
N VAL A 30 -3.97 -8.12 5.48
CA VAL A 30 -4.82 -8.13 6.67
C VAL A 30 -6.27 -8.27 6.25
N LEU A 31 -6.83 -9.46 6.48
CA LEU A 31 -8.16 -9.85 6.04
C LEU A 31 -9.10 -10.03 7.25
N GLY A 32 -10.41 -9.96 7.00
CA GLY A 32 -11.44 -10.12 8.02
C GLY A 32 -12.63 -9.18 7.80
N GLY A 33 -13.79 -9.55 8.33
CA GLY A 33 -15.02 -8.78 8.17
C GLY A 33 -14.99 -7.39 8.84
N PRO A 34 -15.95 -6.50 8.53
CA PRO A 34 -16.18 -5.28 9.31
C PRO A 34 -16.35 -5.62 10.80
N GLY A 35 -15.88 -4.76 11.70
CA GLY A 35 -15.98 -4.99 13.14
C GLY A 35 -15.04 -6.05 13.73
N ALA A 36 -14.26 -6.79 12.92
CA ALA A 36 -13.33 -7.84 13.39
C ALA A 36 -12.05 -7.32 14.09
N GLY A 37 -11.92 -6.01 14.32
CA GLY A 37 -10.78 -5.44 15.07
C GLY A 37 -9.49 -5.21 14.27
N LYS A 38 -9.49 -5.44 12.95
CA LYS A 38 -8.31 -5.27 12.06
C LYS A 38 -7.55 -3.96 12.29
N GLY A 39 -8.25 -2.82 12.27
CA GLY A 39 -7.62 -1.50 12.40
C GLY A 39 -6.86 -1.32 13.72
N THR A 40 -7.45 -1.76 14.84
CA THR A 40 -6.78 -1.74 16.15
C THR A 40 -5.50 -2.57 16.13
N GLN A 41 -5.55 -3.75 15.54
CA GLN A 41 -4.39 -4.64 15.49
C GLN A 41 -3.32 -4.15 14.49
N CYS A 42 -3.72 -3.53 13.37
CA CYS A 42 -2.78 -2.84 12.49
C CYS A 42 -2.01 -1.75 13.23
N SER A 43 -2.69 -0.90 14.02
CA SER A 43 -2.03 0.14 14.82
C SER A 43 -1.02 -0.44 15.81
N ASN A 44 -1.40 -1.49 16.54
CA ASN A 44 -0.49 -2.16 17.47
C ASN A 44 0.73 -2.76 16.75
N ILE A 45 0.56 -3.31 15.55
CA ILE A 45 1.66 -3.90 14.80
C ILE A 45 2.61 -2.81 14.26
N VAL A 46 2.07 -1.68 13.79
CA VAL A 46 2.84 -0.52 13.35
C VAL A 46 3.73 -0.01 14.48
N GLU A 47 3.17 0.17 15.68
CA GLU A 47 3.88 0.67 16.86
C GLU A 47 5.01 -0.27 17.30
N ASN A 48 4.77 -1.58 17.31
CA ASN A 48 5.70 -2.55 17.92
C ASN A 48 6.68 -3.21 16.94
N TYR A 49 6.37 -3.28 15.64
CA TYR A 49 7.14 -4.10 14.69
C TYR A 49 7.64 -3.34 13.46
N SER A 50 7.58 -2.00 13.46
CA SER A 50 8.07 -1.13 12.38
C SER A 50 7.42 -1.38 11.01
N TYR A 51 6.15 -1.79 10.99
CA TYR A 51 5.37 -1.87 9.77
C TYR A 51 4.82 -0.50 9.36
N THR A 52 4.52 -0.35 8.08
CA THR A 52 3.68 0.73 7.54
C THR A 52 2.32 0.15 7.20
N HIS A 53 1.24 0.72 7.72
CA HIS A 53 -0.12 0.30 7.37
C HIS A 53 -0.63 1.08 6.16
N LEU A 54 -1.09 0.35 5.15
CA LEU A 54 -1.73 0.87 3.95
C LEU A 54 -3.15 0.31 3.88
N SER A 55 -4.17 1.16 4.02
CA SER A 55 -5.55 0.78 3.73
C SER A 55 -5.86 1.07 2.26
N ALA A 56 -6.23 0.04 1.49
CA ALA A 56 -6.66 0.22 0.11
C ALA A 56 -7.87 1.17 0.00
N GLY A 57 -8.76 1.13 0.99
CA GLY A 57 -9.92 2.02 1.06
C GLY A 57 -9.53 3.49 1.25
N ASP A 58 -8.54 3.78 2.08
CA ASP A 58 -8.03 5.15 2.27
C ASP A 58 -7.31 5.66 1.03
N LEU A 59 -6.48 4.83 0.40
CA LEU A 59 -5.80 5.20 -0.84
C LEU A 59 -6.80 5.53 -1.96
N LEU A 60 -7.86 4.72 -2.12
CA LEU A 60 -8.93 5.01 -3.08
C LEU A 60 -9.69 6.29 -2.74
N ARG A 61 -10.01 6.54 -1.46
CA ARG A 61 -10.67 7.80 -1.03
C ARG A 61 -9.79 9.02 -1.28
N ALA A 62 -8.48 8.91 -1.05
CA ALA A 62 -7.52 9.97 -1.30
C ALA A 62 -7.39 10.25 -2.81
N GLU A 63 -7.26 9.21 -3.64
CA GLU A 63 -7.17 9.35 -5.09
C GLU A 63 -8.46 9.92 -5.70
N ARG A 64 -9.62 9.57 -5.12
CA ARG A 64 -10.92 10.17 -5.45
C ARG A 64 -10.96 11.67 -5.16
N ALA A 65 -10.38 12.11 -4.05
CA ALA A 65 -10.38 13.51 -3.62
C ALA A 65 -9.26 14.35 -4.24
N ARG A 66 -8.30 13.73 -4.93
CA ARG A 66 -7.15 14.41 -5.52
C ARG A 66 -7.56 15.22 -6.74
N GLU A 67 -7.28 16.52 -6.70
CA GLU A 67 -7.52 17.43 -7.83
C GLU A 67 -6.74 16.97 -9.07
N GLY A 68 -7.39 17.00 -10.23
CA GLY A 68 -6.80 16.54 -11.51
C GLY A 68 -6.56 15.02 -11.59
N SER A 69 -7.15 14.21 -10.71
CA SER A 69 -7.06 12.75 -10.77
C SER A 69 -7.80 12.20 -11.99
N GLU A 70 -7.09 11.44 -12.83
CA GLU A 70 -7.67 10.72 -13.98
C GLU A 70 -8.70 9.67 -13.55
N PHE A 71 -8.52 9.07 -12.36
CA PHE A 71 -9.39 8.02 -11.84
C PHE A 71 -10.45 8.52 -10.86
N GLY A 72 -10.43 9.82 -10.49
CA GLY A 72 -11.23 10.33 -9.38
C GLY A 72 -12.74 10.08 -9.56
N GLN A 73 -13.27 10.39 -10.75
CA GLN A 73 -14.69 10.18 -11.07
C GLN A 73 -15.06 8.69 -11.14
N LEU A 74 -14.19 7.86 -11.72
CA LEU A 74 -14.39 6.41 -11.81
C LEU A 74 -14.42 5.77 -10.41
N ILE A 75 -13.49 6.14 -9.54
CA ILE A 75 -13.47 5.65 -8.16
C ILE A 75 -14.74 6.11 -7.43
N ALA A 76 -15.19 7.34 -7.66
CA ALA A 76 -16.41 7.86 -7.04
C ALA A 76 -17.66 7.06 -7.42
N SER A 77 -17.84 6.70 -8.70
CA SER A 77 -19.02 5.91 -9.14
C SER A 77 -19.01 4.50 -8.54
N TYR A 78 -17.88 3.80 -8.61
CA TYR A 78 -17.77 2.44 -8.07
C TYR A 78 -18.00 2.39 -6.56
N ILE A 79 -17.42 3.33 -5.79
CA ILE A 79 -17.64 3.41 -4.34
C ILE A 79 -19.10 3.70 -4.03
N LYS A 80 -19.73 4.64 -4.75
CA LYS A 80 -21.15 5.00 -4.54
C LYS A 80 -22.08 3.81 -4.81
N GLU A 81 -21.74 2.98 -5.79
CA GLU A 81 -22.51 1.79 -6.18
C GLU A 81 -22.17 0.54 -5.35
N GLY A 82 -21.22 0.64 -4.41
CA GLY A 82 -20.76 -0.52 -3.63
C GLY A 82 -20.02 -1.58 -4.46
N LYS A 83 -19.52 -1.20 -5.64
CA LYS A 83 -18.79 -2.08 -6.56
C LYS A 83 -17.30 -2.11 -6.27
N ILE A 84 -16.64 -3.17 -6.69
CA ILE A 84 -15.18 -3.31 -6.61
C ILE A 84 -14.53 -2.45 -7.70
N VAL A 85 -13.70 -1.48 -7.30
CA VAL A 85 -12.90 -0.67 -8.22
C VAL A 85 -11.97 -1.59 -9.03
N PRO A 86 -11.73 -1.33 -10.33
CA PRO A 86 -10.79 -2.10 -11.14
C PRO A 86 -9.46 -2.35 -10.41
N VAL A 87 -9.00 -3.60 -10.47
CA VAL A 87 -7.89 -4.09 -9.65
C VAL A 87 -6.59 -3.33 -9.93
N GLU A 88 -6.36 -2.96 -11.18
CA GLU A 88 -5.16 -2.27 -11.65
C GLU A 88 -4.98 -0.91 -10.98
N ILE A 89 -6.08 -0.18 -10.75
CA ILE A 89 -6.07 1.12 -10.07
C ILE A 89 -5.61 0.90 -8.62
N THR A 90 -6.21 -0.07 -7.93
CA THR A 90 -5.88 -0.34 -6.52
C THR A 90 -4.44 -0.83 -6.35
N ILE A 91 -3.96 -1.72 -7.23
CA ILE A 91 -2.57 -2.19 -7.22
C ILE A 91 -1.60 -1.03 -7.47
N ASN A 92 -1.89 -0.16 -8.44
CA ASN A 92 -1.03 0.98 -8.74
C ASN A 92 -0.92 1.96 -7.57
N LEU A 93 -2.03 2.21 -6.86
CA LEU A 93 -2.01 3.04 -5.66
C LEU A 93 -1.19 2.41 -4.54
N LEU A 94 -1.38 1.11 -4.27
CA LEU A 94 -0.60 0.39 -3.26
C LEU A 94 0.90 0.38 -3.60
N ARG A 95 1.24 0.08 -4.87
CA ARG A 95 2.63 0.07 -5.35
C ARG A 95 3.29 1.43 -5.15
N LYS A 96 2.63 2.51 -5.61
CA LYS A 96 3.13 3.89 -5.47
C LYS A 96 3.33 4.26 -3.99
N ALA A 97 2.37 3.93 -3.12
CA ALA A 97 2.49 4.20 -1.70
C ALA A 97 3.68 3.47 -1.04
N MET A 98 3.92 2.20 -1.40
CA MET A 98 5.09 1.46 -0.93
C MET A 98 6.40 2.07 -1.43
N GLU A 99 6.50 2.39 -2.72
CA GLU A 99 7.67 3.01 -3.34
C GLU A 99 8.00 4.36 -2.69
N GLU A 100 7.02 5.25 -2.55
CA GLU A 100 7.20 6.56 -1.90
C GLU A 100 7.63 6.43 -0.45
N THR A 101 7.10 5.43 0.27
CA THR A 101 7.50 5.16 1.66
C THR A 101 8.96 4.74 1.74
N MET A 102 9.39 3.81 0.88
CA MET A 102 10.76 3.31 0.86
C MET A 102 11.78 4.32 0.33
N GLN A 103 11.36 5.22 -0.57
CA GLN A 103 12.18 6.33 -1.03
C GLN A 103 12.45 7.35 0.08
N LYS A 104 11.48 7.58 0.97
CA LYS A 104 11.62 8.48 2.12
C LYS A 104 12.47 7.88 3.24
N ASP A 105 12.35 6.57 3.46
CA ASP A 105 13.12 5.83 4.45
C ASP A 105 13.33 4.38 3.99
N GLU A 106 14.56 4.03 3.61
CA GLU A 106 14.92 2.69 3.13
C GLU A 106 14.67 1.58 4.16
N LYS A 107 14.55 1.92 5.45
CA LYS A 107 14.24 0.96 6.52
C LYS A 107 12.75 0.61 6.57
N LYS A 108 11.88 1.37 5.90
CA LYS A 108 10.42 1.17 5.87
C LYS A 108 9.98 0.29 4.69
N PHE A 109 10.49 -0.94 4.67
CA PHE A 109 10.20 -1.93 3.62
C PHE A 109 9.12 -2.96 4.00
N ARG A 110 8.49 -2.84 5.17
CA ARG A 110 7.46 -3.79 5.68
C ARG A 110 6.08 -3.14 5.68
N PHE A 111 5.10 -3.80 5.08
CA PHE A 111 3.77 -3.25 4.82
C PHE A 111 2.66 -4.19 5.29
N LEU A 112 1.70 -3.61 6.02
CA LEU A 112 0.39 -4.22 6.25
C LEU A 112 -0.57 -3.64 5.23
N ILE A 113 -1.17 -4.49 4.39
CA ILE A 113 -2.19 -4.06 3.43
C ILE A 113 -3.55 -4.56 3.92
N ASP A 114 -4.43 -3.63 4.31
CA ASP A 114 -5.82 -3.94 4.63
C ASP A 114 -6.77 -3.57 3.48
N GLY A 115 -7.88 -4.30 3.42
CA GLY A 115 -8.97 -3.99 2.50
C GLY A 115 -8.68 -4.41 1.05
N PHE A 116 -7.60 -5.17 0.84
CA PHE A 116 -7.16 -5.81 -0.40
C PHE A 116 -6.36 -7.08 -0.06
N PRO A 117 -6.44 -8.17 -0.86
CA PRO A 117 -7.43 -8.40 -1.91
C PRO A 117 -8.84 -8.61 -1.34
N ARG A 118 -9.88 -8.26 -2.11
CA ARG A 118 -11.30 -8.45 -1.69
C ARG A 118 -11.97 -9.65 -2.35
N ASN A 119 -11.41 -10.14 -3.44
CA ASN A 119 -11.90 -11.29 -4.20
C ASN A 119 -10.72 -11.97 -4.93
N GLU A 120 -11.01 -13.07 -5.61
CA GLU A 120 -10.01 -13.83 -6.37
C GLU A 120 -9.39 -13.00 -7.51
N ASP A 121 -10.20 -12.21 -8.23
CA ASP A 121 -9.70 -11.34 -9.31
C ASP A 121 -8.65 -10.33 -8.80
N ASN A 122 -8.84 -9.80 -7.58
CA ASN A 122 -7.86 -8.93 -6.94
C ASN A 122 -6.54 -9.65 -6.68
N LEU A 123 -6.61 -10.88 -6.17
CA LEU A 123 -5.43 -11.68 -5.88
C LEU A 123 -4.69 -12.08 -7.16
N GLN A 124 -5.42 -12.47 -8.21
CA GLN A 124 -4.83 -12.79 -9.51
C GLN A 124 -4.18 -11.57 -10.15
N GLY A 125 -4.86 -10.41 -10.12
CA GLY A 125 -4.28 -9.15 -10.57
C GLY A 125 -3.00 -8.81 -9.82
N TRP A 126 -2.98 -8.99 -8.49
CA TRP A 126 -1.78 -8.78 -7.67
C TRP A 126 -0.65 -9.71 -8.12
N ASN A 127 -0.91 -11.00 -8.25
CA ASN A 127 0.09 -11.98 -8.66
C ASN A 127 0.66 -11.66 -10.06
N ASN A 128 -0.19 -11.22 -10.99
CA ASN A 128 0.25 -10.85 -12.33
C ASN A 128 1.16 -9.62 -12.34
N VAL A 129 0.83 -8.60 -11.53
CA VAL A 129 1.53 -7.31 -11.56
C VAL A 129 2.70 -7.23 -10.59
N MET A 130 2.60 -7.89 -9.42
CA MET A 130 3.47 -7.70 -8.26
C MET A 130 4.37 -8.89 -7.92
N LYS A 131 4.24 -10.06 -8.58
CA LYS A 131 5.03 -11.27 -8.29
C LYS A 131 6.53 -11.04 -8.11
N ASP A 132 7.12 -10.20 -8.96
CA ASP A 132 8.56 -9.92 -8.96
C ASP A 132 8.92 -8.62 -8.24
N LYS A 133 7.91 -7.87 -7.77
CA LYS A 133 8.05 -6.52 -7.21
C LYS A 133 7.86 -6.48 -5.70
N ALA A 134 7.09 -7.39 -5.12
CA ALA A 134 6.85 -7.45 -3.68
C ALA A 134 6.76 -8.89 -3.19
N ASP A 135 7.25 -9.13 -1.98
CA ASP A 135 7.19 -10.44 -1.33
C ASP A 135 6.00 -10.48 -0.37
N VAL A 136 4.97 -11.25 -0.69
CA VAL A 136 3.89 -11.56 0.27
C VAL A 136 4.41 -12.60 1.26
N LYS A 137 4.48 -12.24 2.55
CA LYS A 137 5.03 -13.12 3.60
C LYS A 137 3.98 -14.07 4.17
N PHE A 138 2.79 -13.54 4.50
CA PHE A 138 1.66 -14.32 4.97
C PHE A 138 0.38 -13.47 4.95
N VAL A 139 -0.75 -14.10 5.26
CA VAL A 139 -2.04 -13.45 5.47
C VAL A 139 -2.38 -13.51 6.96
N LEU A 140 -2.76 -12.38 7.52
CA LEU A 140 -3.32 -12.28 8.86
C LEU A 140 -4.84 -12.18 8.73
N PHE A 141 -5.56 -13.24 9.08
CA PHE A 141 -7.01 -13.31 8.99
C PHE A 141 -7.65 -13.13 10.37
N PHE A 142 -8.42 -12.05 10.53
CA PHE A 142 -9.22 -11.78 11.72
C PHE A 142 -10.61 -12.36 11.56
N ASP A 143 -10.87 -13.43 12.30
CA ASP A 143 -12.18 -14.07 12.36
C ASP A 143 -12.92 -13.70 13.65
N CYS A 144 -14.24 -13.52 13.54
CA CYS A 144 -15.11 -13.28 14.68
C CYS A 144 -16.55 -13.67 14.33
N SER A 145 -17.36 -13.99 15.34
CA SER A 145 -18.77 -14.33 15.11
C SER A 145 -19.54 -13.17 14.48
N THR A 146 -20.58 -13.50 13.73
CA THR A 146 -21.49 -12.51 13.12
C THR A 146 -22.11 -11.59 14.16
N GLU A 147 -22.41 -12.11 15.36
CA GLU A 147 -22.91 -11.31 16.49
C GLU A 147 -21.89 -10.24 16.91
N VAL A 148 -20.62 -10.62 17.10
CA VAL A 148 -19.54 -9.70 17.49
C VAL A 148 -19.27 -8.68 16.39
N SER A 149 -19.18 -9.11 15.12
CA SER A 149 -19.02 -8.22 13.96
C SER A 149 -20.14 -7.17 13.87
N SER A 150 -21.39 -7.60 14.04
CA SER A 150 -22.57 -6.73 14.02
C SER A 150 -22.57 -5.74 15.18
N ARG A 151 -22.27 -6.22 16.40
CA ARG A 151 -22.18 -5.38 17.60
C ARG A 151 -21.11 -4.31 17.43
N ASN A 152 -19.91 -4.69 16.99
CA ASN A 152 -18.77 -3.78 16.84
C ASN A 152 -18.95 -2.76 15.71
N THR A 153 -19.71 -3.10 14.68
CA THR A 153 -19.97 -2.18 13.56
C THR A 153 -21.00 -1.12 13.94
N LYS A 154 -22.01 -1.47 14.76
CA LYS A 154 -23.03 -0.53 15.27
C LYS A 154 -22.49 0.52 16.23
N VAL A 155 -21.43 0.20 16.98
CA VAL A 155 -20.78 1.16 17.90
C VAL A 155 -19.98 2.24 17.16
N LYS A 156 -19.64 2.01 15.87
CA LYS A 156 -18.86 2.94 15.04
C LYS A 156 -19.69 3.80 14.09
N ALA A 157 -21.02 3.60 14.03
CA ALA A 157 -21.93 4.33 13.16
C ALA A 157 -22.45 5.61 13.82
#